data_AF-A0A7V1NQC4-F1
#
_entry.id   AF-A0A7V1NQC4-F1
#
_cell.length_a   1.000
_cell.length_b   1.000
_cell.length_c   1.000
_cell.angle_alpha   90.00
_cell.angle_beta   90.00
_cell.angle_gamma   90.00
#
_symmetry.space_group_name_H-M   'P 1'
#
loop_
_entity.id
_entity.type
_entity.pdbx_description
1 polymer ?
#
loop_
_entity_poly.entity_id
_entity_poly.type
_entity_poly.pdbx_seq_one_letter_code
_entity_poly.pdbx_strand_id
1 'polypeptide(L)'
;MISANMSILDGSLYFTISLLFLILSFLGYSIFLFTGNKKISKISFFALILTFSIQTFAFIIRWIYAYKIGIDTPPLVDLYDSLVFFSYVIMFGFILLRIFYDFDALGFIITAAAVVVLSFASFSPLATSAIEPTIPALQSYWLLYHIISLFVSYGAFAAAFGLGILYLIKNRKETDKAKKQGRFFSLLPPSAVIEETIYKVVVFGLFFLTVGVVIGAAWADSAWGGFWSWDPKETWSLITWLTYVLFIHAKITKGWSGKKMAWIAIIGFAVVIFCYLGVDLIIPGLHSYATPGSTSVL
;
A
#
# COMPACT_ATOMS: atom_id res chain seq x y z
N MET A 1 10.04 5.63 32.72
CA MET A 1 9.31 6.90 32.44
C MET A 1 9.84 7.68 31.25
N ILE A 2 11.11 7.52 30.82
CA ILE A 2 11.67 8.23 29.65
C ILE A 2 11.09 7.72 28.31
N SER A 3 10.75 6.43 28.19
CA SER A 3 10.21 5.85 26.95
C SER A 3 8.81 6.36 26.57
N ALA A 4 7.93 6.59 27.55
CA ALA A 4 6.55 7.04 27.28
C ALA A 4 6.48 8.49 26.76
N ASN A 5 7.40 9.35 27.19
CA ASN A 5 7.49 10.70 26.64
C ASN A 5 8.06 10.68 25.22
N MET A 6 9.03 9.81 24.94
CA MET A 6 9.63 9.71 23.61
C MET A 6 8.62 9.21 22.56
N SER A 7 7.82 8.19 22.89
CA SER A 7 6.85 7.63 21.95
C SER A 7 5.68 8.57 21.61
N ILE A 8 5.40 9.54 22.47
CA ILE A 8 4.44 10.63 22.19
C ILE A 8 5.09 11.69 21.29
N LEU A 9 6.36 12.00 21.54
CA LEU A 9 7.11 13.02 20.80
C LEU A 9 7.46 12.58 19.37
N ASP A 10 7.79 11.31 19.16
CA ASP A 10 8.16 10.75 17.85
C ASP A 10 6.96 10.24 17.02
N GLY A 11 5.76 10.29 17.59
CA GLY A 11 4.50 9.89 16.96
C GLY A 11 4.20 8.38 16.98
N SER A 12 5.13 7.52 17.42
CA SER A 12 5.00 6.05 17.39
C SER A 12 3.84 5.51 18.25
N LEU A 13 3.51 6.20 19.35
CA LEU A 13 2.34 5.87 20.17
C LEU A 13 1.04 5.99 19.35
N TYR A 14 0.90 7.05 18.56
CA TYR A 14 -0.31 7.29 17.77
C TYR A 14 -0.48 6.25 16.66
N PHE A 15 0.62 5.77 16.07
CA PHE A 15 0.56 4.64 15.13
C PHE A 15 0.09 3.36 15.83
N THR A 16 0.57 3.09 17.05
CA THR A 16 0.09 1.96 17.86
C THR A 16 -1.40 2.09 18.22
N ILE A 17 -1.86 3.29 18.60
CA ILE A 17 -3.28 3.55 18.85
C ILE A 17 -4.10 3.35 17.56
N SER A 18 -3.60 3.81 16.42
CA SER A 18 -4.26 3.64 15.12
C SER A 18 -4.42 2.16 14.76
N LEU A 19 -3.44 1.30 15.11
CA LEU A 19 -3.54 -0.15 14.90
C LEU A 19 -4.73 -0.76 15.64
N LEU A 20 -5.04 -0.31 16.86
CA LEU A 20 -6.22 -0.78 17.60
C LEU A 20 -7.52 -0.45 16.86
N PHE A 21 -7.68 0.80 16.41
CA PHE A 21 -8.86 1.22 15.65
C PHE A 21 -8.95 0.52 14.29
N LEU A 22 -7.82 0.25 13.66
CA LEU A 22 -7.74 -0.49 12.41
C LEU A 22 -8.19 -1.95 12.58
N ILE A 23 -7.77 -2.60 13.67
CA ILE A 23 -8.23 -3.95 14.04
C ILE A 23 -9.74 -3.95 14.30
N LEU A 24 -10.26 -2.94 15.01
CA LEU A 24 -11.72 -2.80 15.22
C LEU A 24 -12.47 -2.62 13.89
N SER A 25 -11.91 -1.85 12.96
CA SER A 25 -12.48 -1.70 11.61
C SER A 25 -12.50 -3.04 10.87
N PHE A 26 -11.38 -3.78 10.88
CA PHE A 26 -11.27 -5.11 10.27
C PHE A 26 -12.26 -6.12 10.86
N LEU A 27 -12.36 -6.19 12.19
CA LEU A 27 -13.33 -7.06 12.86
C LEU A 27 -14.76 -6.68 12.50
N GLY A 28 -15.07 -5.39 12.44
CA GLY A 28 -16.39 -4.92 12.04
C GLY A 28 -16.73 -5.26 10.59
N TYR A 29 -15.78 -5.11 9.64
CA TYR A 29 -15.98 -5.57 8.26
C TYR A 29 -16.15 -7.09 8.17
N SER A 30 -15.40 -7.84 8.97
CA SER A 30 -15.56 -9.30 9.09
C SER A 30 -16.97 -9.66 9.54
N ILE A 31 -17.48 -9.02 10.60
CA ILE A 31 -18.86 -9.21 11.09
C ILE A 31 -19.88 -8.78 10.03
N PHE A 32 -19.64 -7.69 9.30
CA PHE A 32 -20.48 -7.26 8.19
C PHE A 32 -20.59 -8.33 7.10
N LEU A 33 -19.51 -9.02 6.74
CA LEU A 33 -19.55 -10.08 5.74
C LEU A 33 -20.47 -11.25 6.12
N PHE A 34 -20.55 -11.59 7.42
CA PHE A 34 -21.44 -12.64 7.92
C PHE A 34 -22.89 -12.15 8.14
N THR A 35 -23.06 -10.93 8.66
CA THR A 35 -24.37 -10.39 9.05
C THR A 35 -25.11 -9.70 7.92
N GLY A 36 -24.40 -9.13 6.95
CA GLY A 36 -24.94 -8.27 5.87
C GLY A 36 -25.54 -6.95 6.36
N ASN A 37 -25.31 -6.57 7.61
CA ASN A 37 -25.91 -5.37 8.19
C ASN A 37 -25.12 -4.12 7.80
N LYS A 38 -25.70 -3.28 6.92
CA LYS A 38 -25.07 -2.02 6.48
C LYS A 38 -24.74 -1.04 7.62
N LYS A 39 -25.41 -1.13 8.78
CA LYS A 39 -25.05 -0.32 9.96
C LYS A 39 -23.65 -0.67 10.48
N ILE A 40 -23.31 -1.96 10.51
CA ILE A 40 -21.99 -2.43 10.94
C ILE A 40 -20.92 -1.94 9.96
N SER A 41 -21.16 -2.07 8.66
CA SER A 41 -20.27 -1.54 7.62
C SER A 41 -20.00 -0.03 7.75
N LYS A 42 -21.01 0.76 8.13
CA LYS A 42 -20.86 2.21 8.39
C LYS A 42 -20.05 2.49 9.66
N ILE A 43 -20.27 1.73 10.73
CA ILE A 43 -19.48 1.85 11.97
C ILE A 43 -18.01 1.49 11.71
N SER A 44 -17.77 0.40 10.98
CA SER A 44 -16.42 0.00 10.56
C SER A 44 -15.74 1.05 9.69
N PHE A 45 -16.52 1.73 8.84
CA PHE A 45 -16.01 2.86 8.07
C PHE A 45 -15.56 4.00 8.97
N PHE A 46 -16.38 4.35 9.95
CA PHE A 46 -16.10 5.46 10.83
C PHE A 46 -14.85 5.17 11.67
N ALA A 47 -14.68 3.93 12.13
CA ALA A 47 -13.44 3.48 12.76
C ALA A 47 -12.22 3.59 11.81
N LEU A 48 -12.40 3.31 10.52
CA LEU A 48 -11.34 3.47 9.52
C LEU A 48 -10.99 4.95 9.29
N ILE A 49 -11.98 5.84 9.18
CA ILE A 49 -11.76 7.29 9.07
C ILE A 49 -11.04 7.80 10.31
N LEU A 50 -11.44 7.34 11.51
CA LEU A 50 -10.78 7.70 12.75
C LEU A 50 -9.31 7.24 12.76
N THR A 51 -9.05 6.01 12.31
CA THR A 51 -7.70 5.47 12.12
C THR A 51 -6.88 6.38 11.20
N PHE A 52 -7.42 6.74 10.04
CA PHE A 52 -6.77 7.61 9.07
C PHE A 52 -6.47 9.01 9.64
N SER A 53 -7.39 9.59 10.40
CA SER A 53 -7.19 10.87 11.08
C SER A 53 -6.08 10.80 12.14
N ILE A 54 -6.05 9.72 12.93
CA ILE A 54 -5.00 9.49 13.93
C ILE A 54 -3.63 9.34 13.25
N GLN A 55 -3.54 8.58 12.16
CA GLN A 55 -2.27 8.43 11.42
C GLN A 55 -1.84 9.74 10.76
N THR A 56 -2.77 10.52 10.21
CA THR A 56 -2.46 11.85 9.65
C THR A 56 -1.86 12.76 10.73
N PHE A 57 -2.46 12.77 11.93
CA PHE A 57 -1.92 13.49 13.07
C PHE A 57 -0.54 12.96 13.50
N ALA A 58 -0.36 11.65 13.53
CA ALA A 58 0.91 11.00 13.86
C ALA A 58 2.04 11.41 12.90
N PHE A 59 1.78 11.43 11.58
CA PHE A 59 2.74 11.90 10.58
C PHE A 59 3.12 13.36 10.77
N ILE A 60 2.17 14.23 11.12
CA ILE A 60 2.44 15.65 11.39
C ILE A 60 3.37 15.79 12.60
N ILE A 61 3.08 15.11 13.71
CA ILE A 61 3.93 15.14 14.90
C ILE A 61 5.33 14.60 14.59
N ARG A 62 5.39 13.48 13.87
CA ARG A 62 6.64 12.83 13.48
C ARG A 62 7.49 13.71 12.57
N TRP A 63 6.89 14.42 11.63
CA TRP A 63 7.60 15.38 10.78
C TRP A 63 8.10 16.59 11.58
N ILE A 64 7.29 17.14 12.50
CA ILE A 64 7.74 18.23 13.39
C ILE A 64 8.93 17.77 14.24
N TYR A 65 8.90 16.54 14.74
CA TYR A 65 10.01 15.97 15.50
C TYR A 65 11.27 15.81 14.65
N ALA A 66 11.14 15.25 13.44
CA ALA A 66 12.25 15.11 12.49
C ALA A 66 12.92 16.47 12.18
N TYR A 67 12.12 17.52 11.98
CA TYR A 67 12.64 18.86 11.76
C TYR A 67 13.42 19.40 12.98
N LYS A 68 12.97 19.12 14.20
CA LYS A 68 13.66 19.55 15.43
C LYS A 68 15.03 18.89 15.62
N ILE A 69 15.22 17.69 15.10
CA ILE A 69 16.49 16.95 15.17
C ILE A 69 17.38 17.21 13.93
N GLY A 70 16.99 18.14 13.05
CA GLY A 70 17.80 18.57 11.91
C GLY A 70 17.57 17.79 10.62
N ILE A 71 16.44 17.09 10.46
CA ILE A 71 16.05 16.41 9.22
C ILE A 71 15.02 17.29 8.50
N ASP A 72 15.40 17.86 7.36
CA ASP A 72 14.56 18.80 6.59
C ASP A 72 13.46 18.11 5.73
N THR A 73 13.49 16.79 5.65
CA THR A 73 12.54 15.97 4.89
C THR A 73 11.63 15.15 5.81
N PRO A 74 10.38 14.87 5.42
CA PRO A 74 9.53 13.94 6.16
C PRO A 74 10.21 12.56 6.27
N PRO A 75 10.25 11.93 7.45
CA PRO A 75 10.83 10.61 7.62
C PRO A 75 9.89 9.57 6.97
N LEU A 76 10.17 9.23 5.71
CA LEU A 76 9.44 8.25 4.90
C LEU A 76 10.37 7.23 4.23
N VAL A 77 11.65 7.24 4.62
CA VAL A 77 12.73 6.53 3.91
C VAL A 77 13.05 5.19 4.57
N ASP A 78 12.97 5.12 5.89
CA ASP A 78 13.20 3.89 6.64
C ASP A 78 12.03 2.90 6.49
N LEU A 79 12.31 1.63 6.79
CA LEU A 79 11.35 0.54 6.64
C LEU A 79 10.10 0.73 7.52
N TYR A 80 10.25 1.29 8.72
CA TYR A 80 9.11 1.50 9.61
C TYR A 80 8.17 2.55 9.01
N ASP A 81 8.69 3.72 8.67
CA ASP A 81 7.90 4.83 8.14
C ASP A 81 7.32 4.50 6.77
N SER A 82 8.04 3.78 5.92
CA SER A 82 7.55 3.35 4.62
C SER A 82 6.39 2.34 4.75
N LEU A 83 6.44 1.42 5.72
CA LEU A 83 5.34 0.47 5.98
C LEU A 83 4.11 1.15 6.58
N VAL A 84 4.31 2.06 7.53
CA VAL A 84 3.21 2.84 8.11
C VAL A 84 2.55 3.70 7.01
N PHE A 85 3.35 4.33 6.15
CA PHE A 85 2.86 5.08 5.00
C PHE A 85 2.16 4.19 3.97
N PHE A 86 2.64 2.95 3.76
CA PHE A 86 1.95 2.00 2.90
C PHE A 86 0.56 1.66 3.43
N SER A 87 0.44 1.37 4.73
CA SER A 87 -0.85 1.12 5.39
C SER A 87 -1.79 2.34 5.21
N TYR A 88 -1.27 3.54 5.43
CA TYR A 88 -1.98 4.81 5.24
C TYR A 88 -2.55 4.96 3.82
N VAL A 89 -1.74 4.74 2.79
CA VAL A 89 -2.15 4.95 1.39
C VAL A 89 -3.15 3.89 0.92
N ILE A 90 -3.00 2.62 1.34
CA ILE A 90 -4.00 1.58 1.01
C ILE A 90 -5.35 1.93 1.66
N MET A 91 -5.36 2.35 2.93
CA MET A 91 -6.59 2.79 3.61
C MET A 91 -7.21 4.00 2.92
N PHE A 92 -6.40 5.01 2.57
CA PHE A 92 -6.86 6.19 1.86
C PHE A 92 -7.50 5.85 0.51
N GLY A 93 -6.84 4.98 -0.28
CA GLY A 93 -7.36 4.50 -1.55
C GLY A 93 -8.72 3.81 -1.39
N PHE A 94 -8.90 3.00 -0.35
CA PHE A 94 -10.19 2.38 -0.07
C PHE A 94 -11.26 3.38 0.42
N ILE A 95 -10.90 4.37 1.24
CA ILE A 95 -11.80 5.45 1.63
C ILE A 95 -12.33 6.17 0.38
N LEU A 96 -11.44 6.54 -0.54
CA LEU A 96 -11.82 7.17 -1.82
C LEU A 96 -12.72 6.24 -2.65
N LEU A 97 -12.33 4.98 -2.83
CA LEU A 97 -13.14 4.03 -3.58
C LEU A 97 -14.53 3.85 -2.98
N ARG A 98 -14.65 3.84 -1.64
CA ARG A 98 -15.93 3.73 -0.97
C ARG A 98 -16.82 4.96 -1.16
N ILE A 99 -16.22 6.16 -1.23
CA ILE A 99 -16.97 7.40 -1.50
C ILE A 99 -17.55 7.38 -2.91
N PHE A 100 -16.81 6.88 -3.90
CA PHE A 100 -17.25 6.83 -5.29
C PHE A 100 -18.07 5.57 -5.65
N TYR A 101 -17.86 4.46 -4.94
CA TYR A 101 -18.47 3.16 -5.21
C TYR A 101 -18.87 2.45 -3.91
N ASP A 102 -20.06 1.86 -3.83
CA ASP A 102 -20.54 1.13 -2.63
C ASP A 102 -19.91 -0.27 -2.49
N PHE A 103 -18.58 -0.34 -2.39
CA PHE A 103 -17.79 -1.57 -2.29
C PHE A 103 -17.50 -1.98 -0.84
N ASP A 104 -18.55 -2.12 -0.03
CA ASP A 104 -18.40 -2.46 1.38
C ASP A 104 -17.61 -3.76 1.64
N ALA A 105 -17.74 -4.76 0.76
CA ALA A 105 -17.00 -6.03 0.89
C ALA A 105 -15.50 -5.89 0.64
N LEU A 106 -15.07 -4.86 -0.10
CA LEU A 106 -13.64 -4.56 -0.32
C LEU A 106 -12.98 -4.12 0.98
N GLY A 107 -13.75 -3.52 1.90
CA GLY A 107 -13.25 -3.09 3.19
C GLY A 107 -12.65 -4.21 4.02
N PHE A 108 -13.19 -5.43 3.95
CA PHE A 108 -12.60 -6.58 4.63
C PHE A 108 -11.18 -6.87 4.14
N ILE A 109 -10.97 -6.95 2.82
CA ILE A 109 -9.66 -7.29 2.24
C ILE A 109 -8.65 -6.17 2.50
N ILE A 110 -9.07 -4.91 2.33
CA ILE A 110 -8.18 -3.76 2.49
C ILE A 110 -7.80 -3.56 3.96
N THR A 111 -8.77 -3.62 4.88
CA THR A 111 -8.44 -3.50 6.31
C THR A 111 -7.60 -4.68 6.78
N ALA A 112 -7.81 -5.90 6.27
CA ALA A 112 -6.92 -7.03 6.56
C ALA A 112 -5.47 -6.76 6.12
N ALA A 113 -5.28 -6.30 4.88
CA ALA A 113 -3.96 -5.97 4.36
C ALA A 113 -3.30 -4.84 5.16
N ALA A 114 -4.05 -3.78 5.48
CA ALA A 114 -3.55 -2.65 6.27
C ALA A 114 -3.19 -3.05 7.71
N VAL A 115 -3.97 -3.94 8.34
CA VAL A 115 -3.64 -4.52 9.66
C VAL A 115 -2.35 -5.31 9.58
N VAL A 116 -2.18 -6.18 8.58
CA VAL A 116 -0.95 -6.99 8.42
C VAL A 116 0.27 -6.11 8.28
N VAL A 117 0.22 -5.11 7.38
CA VAL A 117 1.33 -4.19 7.13
C VAL A 117 1.67 -3.38 8.39
N LEU A 118 0.67 -2.79 9.05
CA LEU A 118 0.91 -1.96 10.23
C LEU A 118 1.33 -2.79 11.45
N SER A 119 0.85 -4.03 11.58
CA SER A 119 1.30 -4.96 12.62
C SER A 119 2.76 -5.35 12.38
N PHE A 120 3.15 -5.61 11.14
CA PHE A 120 4.54 -5.88 10.80
C PHE A 120 5.43 -4.68 11.13
N ALA A 121 5.02 -3.46 10.79
CA ALA A 121 5.75 -2.25 11.19
C ALA A 121 5.87 -2.11 12.72
N SER A 122 4.81 -2.42 13.46
CA SER A 122 4.75 -2.20 14.92
C SER A 122 5.51 -3.25 15.74
N PHE A 123 5.63 -4.49 15.23
CA PHE A 123 6.15 -5.62 16.00
C PHE A 123 7.40 -6.28 15.40
N SER A 124 7.77 -5.96 14.16
CA SER A 124 8.97 -6.53 13.55
C SER A 124 10.24 -5.90 14.14
N PRO A 125 11.22 -6.70 14.62
CA PRO A 125 12.51 -6.19 15.04
C PRO A 125 13.28 -5.47 13.93
N LEU A 126 12.91 -5.69 12.66
CA LEU A 126 13.52 -5.06 11.49
C LEU A 126 13.00 -3.63 11.26
N ALA A 127 11.84 -3.28 11.81
CA ALA A 127 11.17 -1.99 11.60
C ALA A 127 11.24 -1.15 12.88
N THR A 128 12.41 -0.58 13.15
CA THR A 128 12.63 0.24 14.35
C THR A 128 11.94 1.60 14.20
N SER A 129 11.17 2.02 15.20
CA SER A 129 10.44 3.30 15.16
C SER A 129 11.30 4.53 15.47
N ALA A 130 12.57 4.33 15.84
CA ALA A 130 13.53 5.38 16.15
C ALA A 130 13.88 6.17 14.89
N ILE A 131 13.92 7.49 15.00
CA ILE A 131 14.29 8.37 13.89
C ILE A 131 15.78 8.61 13.96
N GLU A 132 16.52 8.04 13.01
CA GLU A 132 17.96 8.21 12.89
C GLU A 132 18.30 9.12 11.69
N PRO A 133 19.36 9.94 11.77
CA PRO A 133 19.78 10.77 10.65
C PRO A 133 20.22 9.88 9.47
N THR A 134 19.51 10.00 8.36
CA THR A 134 19.81 9.30 7.09
C THR A 134 21.01 9.92 6.38
N ILE A 135 21.66 9.15 5.49
CA ILE A 135 22.74 9.68 4.64
C ILE A 135 22.25 10.86 3.79
N PRO A 136 23.08 11.89 3.53
CA PRO A 136 22.65 13.10 2.82
C PRO A 136 21.96 12.86 1.46
N ALA A 137 22.37 11.83 0.72
CA ALA A 137 21.77 11.48 -0.57
C ALA A 137 20.27 11.09 -0.47
N LEU A 138 19.83 10.63 0.71
CA LEU A 138 18.43 10.28 0.99
C LEU A 138 17.61 11.48 1.48
N GLN A 139 18.24 12.61 1.80
CA GLN A 139 17.58 13.83 2.25
C GLN A 139 17.31 14.76 1.07
N SER A 140 16.66 14.25 0.01
CA SER A 140 16.35 15.02 -1.19
C SER A 140 14.85 15.03 -1.50
N TYR A 141 14.38 16.16 -2.04
CA TYR A 141 12.99 16.27 -2.50
C TYR A 141 12.70 15.36 -3.70
N TRP A 142 13.71 15.06 -4.53
CA TRP A 142 13.60 14.07 -5.60
C TRP A 142 13.19 12.70 -5.06
N LEU A 143 13.86 12.22 -4.00
CA LEU A 143 13.51 10.97 -3.36
C LEU A 143 12.12 11.03 -2.72
N LEU A 144 11.77 12.14 -2.06
CA LEU A 144 10.45 12.31 -1.47
C LEU A 144 9.32 12.17 -2.50
N TYR A 145 9.42 12.87 -3.64
CA TYR A 145 8.41 12.78 -4.70
C TYR A 145 8.37 11.39 -5.35
N HIS A 146 9.53 10.74 -5.48
CA HIS A 146 9.62 9.35 -5.93
C HIS A 146 8.85 8.41 -4.99
N ILE A 147 9.12 8.46 -3.68
CA ILE A 147 8.46 7.64 -2.66
C ILE A 147 6.94 7.86 -2.70
N ILE A 148 6.48 9.12 -2.66
CA ILE A 148 5.04 9.43 -2.63
C ILE A 148 4.33 8.87 -3.87
N SER A 149 4.89 9.11 -5.07
CA SER A 149 4.29 8.63 -6.32
C SER A 149 4.24 7.10 -6.39
N LEU A 150 5.29 6.40 -5.96
CA LEU A 150 5.30 4.93 -5.88
C LEU A 150 4.25 4.39 -4.90
N PHE A 151 4.15 4.94 -3.70
CA PHE A 151 3.17 4.44 -2.73
C PHE A 151 1.73 4.72 -3.13
N VAL A 152 1.44 5.86 -3.78
CA VAL A 152 0.13 6.13 -4.40
C VAL A 152 -0.20 5.07 -5.45
N SER A 153 0.77 4.71 -6.28
CA SER A 153 0.64 3.62 -7.24
C SER A 153 0.36 2.26 -6.56
N TYR A 154 1.13 1.92 -5.52
CA TYR A 154 0.98 0.65 -4.81
C TYR A 154 -0.36 0.54 -4.08
N GLY A 155 -0.89 1.65 -3.54
CA GLY A 155 -2.25 1.68 -2.97
C GLY A 155 -3.33 1.39 -4.01
N ALA A 156 -3.19 1.94 -5.22
CA ALA A 156 -4.07 1.63 -6.34
C ALA A 156 -3.98 0.14 -6.72
N PHE A 157 -2.76 -0.40 -6.83
CA PHE A 157 -2.56 -1.83 -7.13
C PHE A 157 -3.07 -2.76 -6.03
N ALA A 158 -2.98 -2.37 -4.76
CA ALA A 158 -3.57 -3.11 -3.63
C ALA A 158 -5.11 -3.14 -3.73
N ALA A 159 -5.73 -2.04 -4.14
CA ALA A 159 -7.16 -2.00 -4.41
C ALA A 159 -7.55 -2.87 -5.62
N ALA A 160 -6.76 -2.85 -6.70
CA ALA A 160 -6.97 -3.72 -7.86
C ALA A 160 -6.84 -5.21 -7.49
N PHE A 161 -5.88 -5.57 -6.63
CA PHE A 161 -5.74 -6.91 -6.05
C PHE A 161 -6.98 -7.32 -5.27
N GLY A 162 -7.46 -6.47 -4.35
CA GLY A 162 -8.67 -6.76 -3.56
C GLY A 162 -9.91 -6.94 -4.44
N LEU A 163 -10.10 -6.06 -5.42
CA LEU A 163 -11.18 -6.17 -6.40
C LEU A 163 -11.04 -7.43 -7.27
N GLY A 164 -9.82 -7.82 -7.65
CA GLY A 164 -9.55 -9.06 -8.37
C GLY A 164 -9.97 -10.31 -7.59
N ILE A 165 -9.67 -10.36 -6.29
CA ILE A 165 -10.15 -11.44 -5.40
C ILE A 165 -11.68 -11.46 -5.35
N LEU A 166 -12.32 -10.30 -5.14
CA LEU A 166 -13.78 -10.21 -5.12
C LEU A 166 -14.40 -10.67 -6.44
N TYR A 167 -13.78 -10.31 -7.57
CA TYR A 167 -14.20 -10.74 -8.90
C TYR A 167 -14.16 -12.27 -9.03
N LEU A 168 -13.06 -12.91 -8.63
CA LEU A 168 -12.91 -14.37 -8.74
C LEU A 168 -13.92 -15.11 -7.84
N ILE A 169 -14.15 -14.60 -6.63
CA ILE A 169 -15.17 -15.15 -5.72
C ILE A 169 -16.57 -15.04 -6.35
N LYS A 170 -16.92 -13.87 -6.88
CA LYS A 170 -18.22 -13.63 -7.51
C LYS A 170 -18.43 -14.47 -8.77
N ASN A 171 -17.48 -14.44 -9.70
CA ASN A 171 -17.59 -15.11 -10.99
C ASN A 171 -17.73 -16.63 -10.84
N ARG A 172 -17.01 -17.26 -9.90
CA ARG A 172 -17.13 -18.71 -9.64
C ARG A 172 -18.59 -19.14 -9.43
N LYS A 173 -19.42 -18.32 -8.77
CA LYS A 173 -20.81 -18.66 -8.45
C LYS A 173 -21.87 -18.08 -9.40
N GLU A 174 -21.53 -17.09 -10.23
CA GLU A 174 -22.40 -16.66 -11.34
C GLU A 174 -22.51 -17.76 -12.41
N THR A 175 -21.41 -18.48 -12.69
CA THR A 175 -21.42 -19.65 -13.59
C THR A 175 -22.22 -20.84 -13.06
N ASP A 176 -22.30 -21.03 -11.74
CA ASP A 176 -22.92 -22.22 -11.11
C ASP A 176 -24.45 -22.14 -10.91
N LYS A 177 -25.12 -21.07 -11.38
CA LYS A 177 -26.58 -20.80 -11.28
C LYS A 177 -27.34 -21.37 -10.04
N ALA A 178 -27.78 -20.43 -9.20
CA ALA A 178 -29.09 -20.43 -8.54
C ALA A 178 -29.40 -21.47 -7.42
N LYS A 179 -28.41 -22.05 -6.73
CA LYS A 179 -28.69 -22.80 -5.48
C LYS A 179 -28.03 -22.17 -4.26
N LYS A 180 -28.87 -21.48 -3.47
CA LYS A 180 -28.58 -20.81 -2.19
C LYS A 180 -27.49 -19.73 -2.30
N GLN A 181 -27.86 -18.55 -2.81
CA GLN A 181 -27.02 -17.36 -2.67
C GLN A 181 -26.75 -17.12 -1.17
N GLY A 182 -25.53 -17.41 -0.72
CA GLY A 182 -25.08 -17.00 0.60
C GLY A 182 -25.09 -15.47 0.69
N ARG A 183 -25.48 -14.93 1.85
CA ARG A 183 -25.65 -13.48 2.11
C ARG A 183 -24.45 -12.62 1.67
N PHE A 184 -23.25 -13.18 1.68
CA PHE A 184 -22.04 -12.54 1.18
C PHE A 184 -22.12 -12.15 -0.31
N PHE A 185 -22.71 -12.99 -1.17
CA PHE A 185 -22.72 -12.77 -2.63
C PHE A 185 -23.70 -11.68 -3.06
N SER A 186 -24.79 -11.48 -2.31
CA SER A 186 -25.74 -10.38 -2.55
C SER A 186 -25.17 -9.01 -2.19
N LEU A 187 -24.10 -8.97 -1.39
CA LEU A 187 -23.42 -7.72 -1.02
C LEU A 187 -22.38 -7.28 -2.06
N LEU A 188 -22.03 -8.16 -3.01
CA LEU A 188 -21.01 -7.85 -4.01
C LEU A 188 -21.61 -7.10 -5.21
N PRO A 189 -21.00 -5.99 -5.64
CA PRO A 189 -21.40 -5.24 -6.83
C PRO A 189 -21.30 -6.10 -8.10
N PRO A 190 -22.03 -5.78 -9.19
CA PRO A 190 -21.98 -6.52 -10.45
C PRO A 190 -20.56 -6.77 -10.95
N SER A 191 -20.29 -7.95 -11.52
CA SER A 191 -18.95 -8.34 -11.98
C SER A 191 -18.39 -7.37 -13.03
N ALA A 192 -19.25 -6.80 -13.88
CA ALA A 192 -18.88 -5.75 -14.84
C ALA A 192 -18.35 -4.47 -14.16
N VAL A 193 -18.99 -4.03 -13.07
CA VAL A 193 -18.57 -2.85 -12.31
C VAL A 193 -17.22 -3.10 -11.65
N ILE A 194 -17.03 -4.29 -11.05
CA ILE A 194 -15.73 -4.66 -10.45
C ILE A 194 -14.63 -4.63 -11.52
N GLU A 195 -14.87 -5.22 -12.70
CA GLU A 195 -13.90 -5.26 -13.78
C GLU A 195 -13.55 -3.86 -14.31
N GLU A 196 -14.54 -2.99 -14.48
CA GLU A 196 -14.33 -1.60 -14.88
C GLU A 196 -13.50 -0.84 -13.83
N THR A 197 -13.80 -1.02 -12.54
CA THR A 197 -13.01 -0.40 -11.46
C THR A 197 -11.57 -0.92 -11.45
N ILE A 198 -11.33 -2.23 -11.61
CA ILE A 198 -9.96 -2.78 -11.69
C ILE A 198 -9.20 -2.05 -12.80
N TYR A 199 -9.79 -1.93 -14.00
CA TYR A 199 -9.13 -1.23 -15.11
C TYR A 199 -8.81 0.23 -14.78
N LYS A 200 -9.78 0.99 -14.25
CA LYS A 200 -9.58 2.42 -13.89
C LYS A 200 -8.47 2.60 -12.85
N VAL A 201 -8.48 1.76 -11.81
CA VAL A 201 -7.50 1.83 -10.73
C VAL A 201 -6.11 1.39 -11.20
N VAL A 202 -6.01 0.38 -12.07
CA VAL A 202 -4.72 -0.02 -12.67
C VAL A 202 -4.15 1.08 -13.56
N VAL A 203 -4.97 1.74 -14.39
CA VAL A 203 -4.53 2.87 -15.22
C VAL A 203 -4.01 4.01 -14.34
N PHE A 204 -4.74 4.35 -13.28
CA PHE A 204 -4.33 5.36 -12.32
C PHE A 204 -3.01 4.98 -11.62
N GLY A 205 -2.89 3.73 -11.17
CA GLY A 205 -1.67 3.21 -10.55
C GLY A 205 -0.48 3.24 -11.50
N LEU A 206 -0.65 2.83 -12.76
CA LEU A 206 0.42 2.84 -13.75
C LEU A 206 0.90 4.25 -14.09
N PHE A 207 0.00 5.24 -14.14
CA PHE A 207 0.37 6.63 -14.31
C PHE A 207 1.33 7.08 -13.20
N PHE A 208 0.96 6.87 -11.94
CA PHE A 208 1.81 7.22 -10.80
C PHE A 208 3.09 6.38 -10.72
N LEU A 209 3.06 5.11 -11.12
CA LEU A 209 4.25 4.27 -11.23
C LEU A 209 5.24 4.86 -12.24
N THR A 210 4.74 5.28 -13.40
CA THR A 210 5.56 5.85 -14.47
C THR A 210 6.21 7.15 -14.01
N VAL A 211 5.43 8.04 -13.38
CA VAL A 211 5.96 9.26 -12.75
C VAL A 211 7.03 8.92 -11.71
N GLY A 212 6.76 7.93 -10.85
CA GLY A 212 7.71 7.49 -9.83
C GLY A 212 9.01 6.96 -10.42
N VAL A 213 8.97 6.11 -11.44
CA VAL A 213 10.18 5.58 -12.11
C VAL A 213 11.00 6.72 -12.74
N VAL A 214 10.36 7.70 -13.39
CA VAL A 214 11.05 8.84 -14.01
C VAL A 214 11.71 9.74 -12.95
N ILE A 215 10.99 10.06 -11.87
CA ILE A 215 11.55 10.85 -10.75
C ILE A 215 12.67 10.07 -10.06
N GLY A 216 12.54 8.75 -9.94
CA GLY A 216 13.55 7.86 -9.38
C GLY A 216 14.84 7.85 -10.20
N ALA A 217 14.73 7.81 -11.53
CA ALA A 217 15.88 7.93 -12.42
C ALA A 217 16.60 9.28 -12.26
N ALA A 218 15.85 10.38 -12.13
CA ALA A 218 16.43 11.70 -11.89
C ALA A 218 17.14 11.77 -10.52
N TRP A 219 16.55 11.18 -9.47
CA TRP A 219 17.21 11.03 -8.18
C TRP A 219 18.49 10.19 -8.29
N ALA A 220 18.45 9.06 -9.00
CA ALA A 220 19.59 8.17 -9.19
C ALA A 220 20.78 8.88 -9.86
N ASP A 221 20.53 9.75 -10.84
CA ASP A 221 21.57 10.56 -11.47
C ASP A 221 22.26 11.47 -10.45
N SER A 222 21.47 12.16 -9.62
CA SER A 222 21.99 13.03 -8.56
C SER A 222 22.71 12.29 -7.42
N ALA A 223 22.31 11.05 -7.12
CA ALA A 223 22.85 10.28 -5.99
C ALA A 223 24.03 9.40 -6.37
N TRP A 224 23.98 8.76 -7.55
CA TRP A 224 24.89 7.73 -8.00
C TRP A 224 25.64 8.08 -9.30
N GLY A 225 25.35 9.23 -9.92
CA GLY A 225 26.03 9.70 -11.14
C GLY A 225 25.51 9.07 -12.44
N GLY A 226 24.35 8.41 -12.42
CA GLY A 226 23.65 7.94 -13.62
C GLY A 226 22.18 7.60 -13.39
N PHE A 227 21.37 7.69 -14.45
CA PHE A 227 19.91 7.50 -14.38
C PHE A 227 19.44 6.07 -14.10
N TRP A 228 20.28 5.07 -14.37
CA TRP A 228 19.96 3.65 -14.23
C TRP A 228 21.25 2.83 -14.11
N SER A 229 21.28 1.94 -13.14
CA SER A 229 22.42 1.11 -12.75
C SER A 229 22.14 -0.40 -12.84
N TRP A 230 20.93 -0.82 -13.25
CA TRP A 230 20.48 -2.22 -13.26
C TRP A 230 20.53 -2.87 -11.87
N ASP A 231 20.37 -2.08 -10.82
CA ASP A 231 20.27 -2.63 -9.48
C ASP A 231 19.00 -3.50 -9.35
N PRO A 232 18.95 -4.42 -8.38
CA PRO A 232 17.77 -5.26 -8.17
C PRO A 232 16.47 -4.46 -8.04
N LYS A 233 16.43 -3.32 -7.34
CA LYS A 233 15.21 -2.51 -7.20
C LYS A 233 14.81 -1.87 -8.51
N GLU A 234 15.73 -1.23 -9.21
CA GLU A 234 15.49 -0.70 -10.55
C GLU A 234 14.93 -1.79 -11.47
N THR A 235 15.56 -2.97 -11.50
CA THR A 235 15.12 -4.10 -12.34
C THR A 235 13.70 -4.56 -11.98
N TRP A 236 13.39 -4.74 -10.70
CA TRP A 236 12.05 -5.15 -10.26
C TRP A 236 11.00 -4.06 -10.44
N SER A 237 11.39 -2.79 -10.40
CA SER A 237 10.49 -1.67 -10.74
C SER A 237 10.10 -1.72 -12.22
N LEU A 238 11.04 -2.06 -13.11
CA LEU A 238 10.77 -2.27 -14.53
C LEU A 238 9.87 -3.49 -14.77
N ILE A 239 10.11 -4.61 -14.07
CA ILE A 239 9.24 -5.80 -14.13
C ILE A 239 7.81 -5.44 -13.67
N THR A 240 7.68 -4.66 -12.61
CA THR A 240 6.39 -4.18 -12.11
C THR A 240 5.69 -3.31 -13.17
N TRP A 241 6.41 -2.37 -13.75
CA TRP A 241 5.90 -1.49 -14.82
C TRP A 241 5.43 -2.29 -16.04
N LEU A 242 6.26 -3.22 -16.53
CA LEU A 242 5.92 -4.10 -17.65
C LEU A 242 4.70 -4.97 -17.33
N THR A 243 4.54 -5.46 -16.10
CA THR A 243 3.38 -6.27 -15.71
C THR A 243 2.06 -5.52 -15.89
N TYR A 244 2.00 -4.25 -15.47
CA TYR A 244 0.79 -3.44 -15.60
C TYR A 244 0.62 -2.83 -16.99
N VAL A 245 1.69 -2.60 -17.73
CA VAL A 245 1.61 -2.27 -19.17
C VAL A 245 1.02 -3.45 -19.94
N LEU A 246 1.48 -4.68 -19.66
CA LEU A 246 0.93 -5.89 -20.26
C LEU A 246 -0.54 -6.11 -19.88
N PHE A 247 -0.93 -5.77 -18.64
CA PHE A 247 -2.33 -5.76 -18.24
C PHE A 247 -3.16 -4.87 -19.18
N ILE A 248 -2.79 -3.60 -19.35
CA ILE A 248 -3.54 -2.66 -20.19
C ILE A 248 -3.47 -3.07 -21.66
N HIS A 249 -2.30 -3.49 -22.14
CA HIS A 249 -2.10 -3.94 -23.50
C HIS A 249 -3.01 -5.15 -23.82
N ALA A 250 -3.09 -6.14 -22.93
CA ALA A 250 -3.96 -7.31 -23.11
C ALA A 250 -5.46 -6.93 -23.07
N LYS A 251 -5.84 -5.95 -22.25
CA LYS A 251 -7.22 -5.41 -22.20
C LYS A 251 -7.59 -4.77 -23.55
N ILE A 252 -6.75 -3.88 -24.07
CA ILE A 252 -7.05 -3.07 -25.26
C ILE A 252 -6.90 -3.89 -26.55
N THR A 253 -5.80 -4.64 -26.71
CA THR A 253 -5.49 -5.32 -27.98
C THR A 253 -6.19 -6.66 -28.14
N LYS A 254 -6.21 -7.46 -27.07
CA LYS A 254 -6.79 -8.82 -27.10
C LYS A 254 -8.20 -8.87 -26.53
N GLY A 255 -8.75 -7.73 -26.09
CA GLY A 255 -10.07 -7.66 -25.48
C GLY A 255 -10.19 -8.50 -24.21
N TRP A 256 -9.10 -8.74 -23.48
CA TRP A 256 -9.14 -9.60 -22.31
C TRP A 256 -10.11 -9.03 -21.26
N SER A 257 -10.93 -9.90 -20.69
CA SER A 257 -11.94 -9.52 -19.72
C SER A 257 -12.08 -10.58 -18.64
N GLY A 258 -12.75 -10.19 -17.57
CA GLY A 258 -13.09 -11.06 -16.45
C GLY A 258 -11.92 -11.76 -15.76
N LYS A 259 -12.00 -13.10 -15.66
CA LYS A 259 -11.08 -13.91 -14.82
C LYS A 259 -9.61 -13.69 -15.15
N LYS A 260 -9.28 -13.52 -16.44
CA LYS A 260 -7.91 -13.29 -16.89
C LYS A 260 -7.35 -12.00 -16.30
N MET A 261 -8.12 -10.92 -16.38
CA MET A 261 -7.72 -9.61 -15.84
C MET A 261 -7.60 -9.65 -14.32
N ALA A 262 -8.54 -10.32 -13.63
CA ALA A 262 -8.48 -10.47 -12.18
C ALA A 262 -7.20 -11.20 -11.72
N TRP A 263 -6.78 -12.27 -12.42
CA TRP A 263 -5.53 -12.97 -12.11
C TRP A 263 -4.28 -12.12 -12.36
N ILE A 264 -4.23 -11.34 -13.44
CA ILE A 264 -3.08 -10.45 -13.70
C ILE A 264 -3.00 -9.36 -12.63
N ALA A 265 -4.13 -8.80 -12.17
CA ALA A 265 -4.13 -7.84 -11.06
C ALA A 265 -3.58 -8.47 -9.76
N ILE A 266 -3.93 -9.73 -9.48
CA ILE A 266 -3.44 -10.44 -8.29
C ILE A 266 -1.94 -10.71 -8.39
N ILE A 267 -1.49 -11.25 -9.51
CA ILE A 267 -0.06 -11.55 -9.76
C ILE A 267 0.75 -10.25 -9.79
N GLY A 268 0.23 -9.20 -10.44
CA GLY A 268 0.89 -7.90 -10.50
C GLY A 268 1.10 -7.28 -9.13
N PHE A 269 0.16 -7.44 -8.20
CA PHE A 269 0.38 -6.97 -6.84
C PHE A 269 1.40 -7.82 -6.07
N ALA A 270 1.46 -9.13 -6.31
CA ALA A 270 2.54 -9.96 -5.75
C ALA A 270 3.92 -9.51 -6.26
N VAL A 271 4.03 -9.11 -7.53
CA VAL A 271 5.25 -8.51 -8.11
C VAL A 271 5.58 -7.18 -7.42
N VAL A 272 4.58 -6.32 -7.15
CA VAL A 272 4.77 -5.07 -6.38
C VAL A 272 5.33 -5.36 -4.98
N ILE A 273 4.74 -6.31 -4.26
CA ILE A 273 5.20 -6.68 -2.90
C ILE A 273 6.63 -7.23 -2.95
N PHE A 274 6.97 -8.02 -3.97
CA PHE A 274 8.34 -8.50 -4.14
C PHE A 274 9.30 -7.36 -4.47
N CYS A 275 8.94 -6.43 -5.35
CA CYS A 275 9.75 -5.25 -5.67
C CYS A 275 9.97 -4.36 -4.44
N TYR A 276 8.95 -4.18 -3.60
CA TYR A 276 9.01 -3.34 -2.41
C TYR A 276 9.75 -4.01 -1.26
N LEU A 277 9.28 -5.18 -0.80
CA LEU A 277 9.82 -5.88 0.38
C LEU A 277 10.79 -7.00 0.02
N GLY A 278 10.52 -7.73 -1.05
CA GLY A 278 11.31 -8.90 -1.43
C GLY A 278 12.75 -8.52 -1.79
N VAL A 279 12.93 -7.47 -2.59
CA VAL A 279 14.28 -6.99 -2.94
C VAL A 279 15.02 -6.53 -1.70
N ASP A 280 14.40 -5.71 -0.84
CA ASP A 280 15.06 -5.13 0.35
C ASP A 280 15.45 -6.17 1.40
N LEU A 281 14.67 -7.24 1.54
CA LEU A 281 14.88 -8.23 2.60
C LEU A 281 15.67 -9.46 2.14
N ILE A 282 15.73 -9.73 0.83
CA ILE A 282 16.24 -11.00 0.29
C ILE A 282 17.46 -10.79 -0.62
N ILE A 283 17.57 -9.66 -1.30
CA ILE A 283 18.59 -9.44 -2.35
C ILE A 283 19.55 -8.31 -1.94
N PRO A 284 20.88 -8.54 -1.91
CA PRO A 284 21.85 -7.48 -1.70
C PRO A 284 21.77 -6.42 -2.82
N GLY A 285 21.78 -5.13 -2.47
CA GLY A 285 21.79 -4.03 -3.43
C GLY A 285 21.99 -2.66 -2.78
N LEU A 286 22.11 -1.61 -3.61
CA LEU A 286 22.29 -0.21 -3.20
C LEU A 286 21.13 0.33 -2.32
N HIS A 287 20.02 -0.42 -2.27
CA HIS A 287 18.79 -0.10 -1.55
C HIS A 287 18.53 -1.01 -0.35
N SER A 288 19.50 -1.84 0.07
CA SER A 288 19.37 -2.69 1.27
C SER A 288 19.45 -1.85 2.54
N TYR A 289 18.39 -1.11 2.87
CA TYR A 289 18.27 -0.34 4.11
C TYR A 289 17.89 -1.21 5.33
N ALA A 290 17.67 -2.52 5.12
CA ALA A 290 17.17 -3.45 6.14
C ALA A 290 18.26 -4.28 6.84
N THR A 291 19.55 -4.03 6.57
CA THR A 291 20.66 -4.73 7.24
C THR A 291 21.32 -3.86 8.30
N PRO A 292 21.15 -4.16 9.61
CA PRO A 292 22.00 -3.63 10.65
C PRO A 292 23.44 -4.10 10.39
N GLY A 293 24.36 -3.19 10.09
CA GLY A 293 25.78 -3.48 9.97
C GLY A 293 26.34 -3.67 8.56
N SER A 294 25.76 -3.07 7.51
CA SER A 294 26.53 -2.85 6.28
C SER A 294 27.65 -1.86 6.59
N THR A 295 28.82 -2.41 6.89
CA THR A 295 30.09 -1.71 6.83
C THR A 295 30.16 -1.01 5.47
N SER A 296 30.50 0.28 5.49
CA SER A 296 30.85 1.05 4.32
C SER A 296 31.96 0.31 3.57
N VAL A 297 31.60 -0.43 2.53
CA VAL A 297 32.55 -0.88 1.53
C VAL A 297 32.39 0.07 0.36
N LEU A 298 33.34 1.02 0.34
CA LEU A 298 33.63 2.08 -0.62
C LEU A 298 32.84 3.38 -0.44
#